data_AF-A0A183GGJ0-F1
#
_entry.id   AF-A0A183GGJ0-F1
#
_cell.length_a   1.000
_cell.length_b   1.000
_cell.length_c   1.000
_cell.angle_alpha   90.00
_cell.angle_beta   90.00
_cell.angle_gamma   90.00
#
_symmetry.space_group_name_H-M   'P 1'
#
loop_
_entity.id
_entity.type
_entity.pdbx_description
1 polymer ?
#
loop_
_entity_poly.entity_id
_entity_poly.type
_entity_poly.pdbx_seq_one_letter_code
_entity_poly.pdbx_strand_id
1 'polypeptide(L)'
;MGVGGVGVLVNTHLAINIDSYESLTTRVGRVRLKRCGSVPALTVFVAYAPTSDYDDEEVEAFYVELERFYKEDHTYKVIVGNFNAKIGPR
;
A
#
# COMPACT_ATOMS: atom_id res chain seq x y z
N MET A 1 -2.70 17.78 15.68
CA MET A 1 -3.31 17.39 14.40
C MET A 1 -3.04 15.90 14.20
N GLY A 2 -4.06 15.11 13.88
CA GLY A 2 -3.86 13.67 13.67
C GLY A 2 -2.97 13.47 12.45
N VAL A 3 -1.79 12.89 12.65
CA VAL A 3 -0.98 12.35 11.55
C VAL A 3 -1.82 11.20 10.99
N GLY A 4 -2.16 11.25 9.69
CA GLY A 4 -2.92 10.19 9.04
C GLY A 4 -2.25 8.82 9.21
N GLY A 5 -2.99 7.74 8.94
CA GLY A 5 -2.47 6.39 9.03
C GLY A 5 -3.27 5.43 8.17
N VAL A 6 -2.62 4.36 7.74
CA VAL A 6 -3.24 3.24 7.03
C VAL A 6 -3.21 2.01 7.92
N GLY A 7 -4.17 1.11 7.73
CA GLY A 7 -4.25 -0.12 8.49
C GLY A 7 -4.99 -1.20 7.70
N VAL A 8 -4.79 -2.45 8.12
CA VAL A 8 -5.46 -3.60 7.52
C VAL A 8 -6.18 -4.36 8.62
N LEU A 9 -7.48 -4.56 8.43
CA LEU A 9 -8.26 -5.45 9.27
C LEU A 9 -8.24 -6.85 8.65
N VAL A 10 -7.75 -7.83 9.41
CA VAL A 10 -7.63 -9.22 8.95
C VAL A 10 -8.54 -10.10 9.80
N ASN A 11 -9.29 -10.99 9.15
CA ASN A 11 -10.06 -12.01 9.85
C ASN A 11 -9.12 -12.90 10.69
N THR A 12 -9.48 -13.20 11.93
CA THR A 12 -8.64 -13.98 12.86
C THR A 12 -8.26 -15.36 12.34
N HIS A 13 -9.14 -16.02 11.57
CA HIS A 13 -8.84 -17.30 10.93
C HIS A 13 -7.80 -17.19 9.82
N LEU A 14 -7.66 -16.01 9.21
CA LEU A 14 -6.67 -15.71 8.18
C LEU A 14 -5.38 -15.09 8.74
N ALA A 15 -5.38 -14.64 10.00
CA ALA A 15 -4.24 -13.99 10.63
C ALA A 15 -2.98 -14.88 10.63
N ILE A 16 -3.15 -16.20 10.70
CA ILE A 16 -2.05 -17.16 10.63
C ILE A 16 -1.30 -17.12 9.29
N ASN A 17 -1.94 -16.62 8.23
CA ASN A 17 -1.37 -16.48 6.90
C ASN A 17 -0.66 -15.13 6.71
N ILE A 18 -0.75 -14.21 7.67
CA ILE A 18 0.04 -12.99 7.66
C ILE A 18 1.46 -13.33 8.09
N ASP A 19 2.42 -12.91 7.28
CA ASP A 19 3.84 -12.97 7.60
C ASP A 19 4.25 -11.73 8.40
N SER A 20 3.95 -10.55 7.86
CA SER A 20 4.36 -9.28 8.44
C SER A 20 3.42 -8.14 8.02
N TYR A 21 3.38 -7.10 8.86
CA TYR A 21 2.81 -5.79 8.53
C TYR A 21 3.85 -4.71 8.83
N GLU A 22 3.98 -3.77 7.91
CA GLU A 22 4.91 -2.64 8.03
C GLU A 22 4.21 -1.35 7.60
N SER A 23 4.30 -0.30 8.43
CA SER A 23 3.94 1.06 8.01
C SER A 23 5.17 1.69 7.36
N LEU A 24 5.16 1.77 6.03
CA LEU A 24 6.31 2.25 5.25
C LEU A 24 6.43 3.77 5.30
N THR A 25 5.28 4.45 5.28
CA THR A 25 5.13 5.88 5.53
C THR A 25 3.84 6.11 6.32
N THR A 26 3.46 7.37 6.53
CA THR A 26 2.14 7.72 7.10
C THR A 26 0.98 7.42 6.15
N ARG A 27 1.25 7.21 4.85
CA ARG A 27 0.26 7.02 3.78
C ARG A 27 0.34 5.67 3.09
N VAL A 28 1.39 4.89 3.34
CA VAL A 28 1.62 3.59 2.71
C VAL A 28 1.93 2.53 3.77
N GLY A 29 1.17 1.44 3.72
CA GLY A 29 1.33 0.27 4.57
C GLY A 29 1.48 -0.97 3.70
N ARG A 30 2.16 -1.98 4.21
CA ARG A 30 2.44 -3.23 3.51
C ARG A 30 2.08 -4.41 4.39
N VAL A 31 1.24 -5.30 3.88
CA VAL A 31 0.99 -6.62 4.47
C VAL A 31 1.60 -7.67 3.55
N ARG A 32 2.46 -8.53 4.10
CA ARG A 32 2.98 -9.71 3.40
C ARG A 32 2.24 -10.94 3.88
N LEU A 33 1.81 -11.76 2.92
CA LEU A 33 1.26 -13.08 3.19
C LEU A 33 2.35 -14.13 3.14
N LYS A 34 2.22 -15.16 3.98
CA LYS A 34 3.11 -16.31 3.97
C LYS A 34 3.07 -16.99 2.60
N ARG A 35 4.26 -17.38 2.15
CA ARG A 35 4.43 -18.16 0.92
C ARG A 35 3.90 -19.58 1.11
N CYS A 36 3.17 -20.12 0.14
CA CYS A 36 2.78 -21.53 0.10
C CYS A 36 3.55 -22.26 -1.00
N GLY A 37 4.53 -23.07 -0.61
CA GLY A 37 5.35 -23.85 -1.55
C GLY A 37 6.17 -23.00 -2.52
N SER A 38 6.13 -23.34 -3.80
CA SER A 38 6.93 -22.69 -4.85
C SER A 38 6.29 -21.44 -5.45
N VAL A 39 5.07 -21.05 -5.05
CA VAL A 39 4.42 -19.82 -5.52
C VAL A 39 5.07 -18.60 -4.85
N PRO A 40 5.43 -17.51 -5.56
CA PRO A 40 5.86 -16.27 -4.93
C PRO A 40 4.87 -15.77 -3.86
N ALA A 41 5.37 -15.14 -2.79
CA ALA A 41 4.51 -14.56 -1.77
C ALA A 41 3.61 -13.45 -2.36
N LEU A 42 2.49 -13.17 -1.71
CA LEU A 42 1.62 -12.04 -2.06
C LEU A 42 1.87 -10.89 -1.08
N THR A 43 2.13 -9.71 -1.63
CA THR A 43 2.27 -8.47 -0.89
C THR A 43 1.10 -7.55 -1.24
N VAL A 44 0.37 -7.11 -0.22
CA VAL A 44 -0.72 -6.13 -0.37
C VAL A 44 -0.24 -4.80 0.20
N PHE A 45 -0.20 -3.79 -0.66
CA PHE A 45 0.03 -2.41 -0.26
C PHE A 45 -1.30 -1.71 -0.03
N VAL A 46 -1.42 -1.00 1.08
CA VAL A 46 -2.54 -0.09 1.35
C VAL A 46 -2.03 1.33 1.26
N ALA A 47 -2.61 2.09 0.34
CA ALA A 47 -2.19 3.43 -0.02
C ALA A 47 -3.31 4.45 0.23
N TYR A 48 -2.93 5.60 0.78
CA TYR A 48 -3.78 6.78 0.90
C TYR A 48 -3.12 7.97 0.23
N ALA A 49 -3.44 8.18 -1.04
CA ALA A 49 -2.86 9.25 -1.83
C ALA A 49 -3.25 10.64 -1.26
N PRO A 50 -2.43 11.67 -1.49
CA PRO A 50 -2.81 13.05 -1.23
C PRO A 50 -4.12 13.43 -1.94
N THR A 51 -4.88 14.37 -1.37
CA THR A 51 -6.06 14.95 -2.05
C THR A 51 -5.60 16.00 -3.07
N SER A 52 -6.52 16.51 -3.89
CA SER A 52 -6.22 17.61 -4.83
C SER A 52 -5.87 18.95 -4.17
N ASP A 53 -5.92 19.03 -2.84
CA ASP A 53 -5.57 20.23 -2.07
C ASP A 53 -4.06 20.30 -1.75
N TYR A 54 -3.34 19.20 -1.98
CA TYR A 54 -1.88 19.11 -1.86
C TYR A 54 -1.23 19.62 -3.15
N ASP A 55 0.03 20.05 -3.06
CA ASP A 55 0.77 20.48 -4.25
C ASP A 55 1.18 19.28 -5.13
N ASP A 56 1.46 19.56 -6.41
CA ASP A 56 1.79 18.52 -7.39
C ASP A 56 3.09 17.81 -7.00
N GLU A 57 4.02 18.50 -6.33
CA GLU A 57 5.26 17.91 -5.84
C GLU A 57 5.03 16.86 -4.74
N GLU A 58 4.13 17.11 -3.79
CA GLU A 58 3.72 16.18 -2.74
C GLU A 58 3.01 14.95 -3.33
N VAL A 59 2.18 15.16 -4.36
CA VAL A 59 1.52 14.08 -5.11
C VAL A 59 2.56 13.22 -5.84
N GLU A 60 3.49 13.83 -6.56
CA GLU A 60 4.55 13.12 -7.28
C GLU A 60 5.47 12.36 -6.31
N ALA A 61 5.87 12.99 -5.21
CA ALA A 61 6.69 12.37 -4.18
C ALA A 61 6.03 11.09 -3.63
N PHE A 62 4.71 11.14 -3.40
CA PHE A 62 3.95 9.96 -2.98
C PHE A 62 4.03 8.82 -4.01
N TYR A 63 3.85 9.12 -5.31
CA TYR A 63 3.91 8.09 -6.35
C TYR A 63 5.31 7.53 -6.56
N VAL A 64 6.35 8.36 -6.49
CA VAL A 64 7.76 7.93 -6.53
C VAL A 64 8.09 7.01 -5.36
N GLU A 65 7.66 7.34 -4.14
CA GLU A 65 7.84 6.49 -2.98
C GLU A 65 7.09 5.15 -3.12
N LEU A 66 5.83 5.21 -3.55
CA LEU A 66 5.02 4.01 -3.79
C LEU A 66 5.65 3.10 -4.86
N GLU A 67 6.17 3.67 -5.94
CA GLU A 67 6.86 2.93 -6.99
C GLU A 67 8.14 2.28 -6.47
N ARG A 68 8.91 2.98 -5.63
CA ARG A 68 10.10 2.42 -4.96
C ARG A 68 9.73 1.19 -4.15
N PHE A 69 8.70 1.28 -3.29
CA PHE A 69 8.25 0.14 -2.48
C PHE A 69 7.71 -1.01 -3.33
N TYR A 70 7.02 -0.69 -4.42
CA TYR A 70 6.55 -1.70 -5.37
C TYR A 70 7.72 -2.44 -6.06
N LYS A 71 8.89 -1.83 -6.21
CA LYS A 71 10.05 -2.44 -6.89
C LYS A 71 10.98 -3.25 -5.97
N GLU A 72 10.85 -3.16 -4.65
CA GLU A 72 11.82 -3.73 -3.68
C GLU A 72 12.02 -5.26 -3.76
N ASP A 73 10.99 -6.04 -4.10
CA ASP A 73 11.07 -7.51 -4.07
C ASP A 73 10.40 -8.18 -5.29
N HIS A 74 10.56 -9.51 -5.40
CA HIS A 74 9.98 -10.32 -6.49
C HIS A 74 8.74 -11.10 -6.03
N THR A 75 7.83 -10.43 -5.32
CA THR A 75 6.53 -10.99 -4.90
C THR A 75 5.41 -10.66 -5.90
N TYR A 76 4.29 -11.39 -5.84
CA TYR A 76 3.04 -10.89 -6.41
C TYR A 76 2.57 -9.70 -5.60
N LYS A 77 2.05 -8.66 -6.27
CA LYS A 77 1.72 -7.39 -5.61
C LYS A 77 0.33 -6.92 -5.99
N VAL A 78 -0.38 -6.42 -5.00
CA VAL A 78 -1.66 -5.72 -5.17
C VAL A 78 -1.56 -4.42 -4.40
N ILE A 79 -1.98 -3.31 -5.00
CA ILE A 79 -2.07 -2.02 -4.32
C ILE A 79 -3.54 -1.64 -4.24
N VAL A 80 -4.03 -1.38 -3.03
CA VAL A 80 -5.42 -0.99 -2.75
C VAL A 80 -5.45 0.27 -1.89
N GLY A 81 -6.60 0.93 -1.86
CA GLY A 81 -6.84 2.09 -1.02
C GLY A 81 -7.40 3.25 -1.82
N ASN A 82 -7.35 4.44 -1.25
CA ASN A 82 -7.88 5.63 -1.90
C ASN A 82 -6.76 6.40 -2.60
N PHE A 83 -6.79 6.39 -3.93
CA PHE A 83 -5.83 7.08 -4.79
C PHE A 83 -6.22 8.51 -5.14
N ASN A 84 -7.44 8.95 -4.79
CA ASN A 84 -7.99 10.25 -5.19
C ASN A 84 -7.79 10.56 -6.69
N ALA A 85 -7.76 9.51 -7.53
CA ALA A 85 -7.45 9.64 -8.94
C ALA A 85 -8.55 10.45 -9.64
N LYS A 86 -8.16 11.45 -10.42
CA LYS A 86 -9.07 12.16 -11.30
C LYS A 86 -9.27 11.31 -12.54
N ILE A 87 -10.51 10.91 -12.80
CA ILE A 87 -10.88 10.38 -14.10
C ILE A 87 -10.95 11.58 -15.05
N GLY A 88 -10.46 11.41 -16.29
CA GLY A 88 -10.47 12.46 -17.30
C GLY A 88 -11.87 13.04 -17.56
N PRO A 89 -11.98 14.06 -18.44
CA PRO A 89 -13.27 14.66 -18.75
C PRO A 89 -14.31 13.59 -19.13
N ARG A 90 -15.54 13.79 -18.66
CA ARG A 90 -16.69 12.94 -19.04
C ARG A 90 -17.00 13.09 -20.52
#